data_AF-A0A8T3P9B3-F1
#
_entry.id   AF-A0A8T3P9B3-F1
#
_cell.length_a   1.000
_cell.length_b   1.000
_cell.length_c   1.000
_cell.angle_alpha   90.00
_cell.angle_beta   90.00
_cell.angle_gamma   90.00
#
_symmetry.space_group_name_H-M   'P 1'
#
loop_
_entity.id
_entity.type
_entity.pdbx_description
1 polymer ?
#
loop_
_entity_poly.entity_id
_entity_poly.type
_entity_poly.pdbx_seq_one_letter_code
_entity_poly.pdbx_strand_id
1 'polypeptide(L)'
;MSSEHGGWWTADMADLTPGSDYAFSLDGGEPLPDPRSASQPAGVHGSSRLLDHDAFSWHDAGWQPPALTSGLIYELHVGTFTP
;
A
#
# COMPACT_ATOMS: atom_id res chain seq x y z
N MET A 1 17.32 2.87 -10.96
CA MET A 1 17.62 2.25 -9.65
C MET A 1 19.09 1.87 -9.62
N SER A 2 19.76 1.98 -8.48
CA SER A 2 21.09 1.44 -8.23
C SER A 2 20.98 0.05 -7.59
N SER A 3 21.91 -0.85 -7.94
CA SER A 3 22.02 -2.15 -7.31
C SER A 3 22.79 -2.03 -6.00
N GLU A 4 22.25 -2.64 -4.96
CA GLU A 4 22.84 -2.72 -3.62
C GLU A 4 23.19 -4.18 -3.27
N HIS A 5 23.80 -4.37 -2.10
CA HIS A 5 24.18 -5.70 -1.61
C HIS A 5 22.95 -6.59 -1.38
N GLY A 6 23.08 -7.89 -1.64
CA GLY A 6 22.01 -8.86 -1.38
C GLY A 6 20.85 -8.84 -2.38
N GLY A 7 21.05 -8.30 -3.59
CA GLY A 7 20.03 -8.28 -4.65
C GLY A 7 18.98 -7.18 -4.51
N TRP A 8 19.22 -6.21 -3.62
CA TRP A 8 18.38 -5.04 -3.46
C TRP A 8 18.63 -4.03 -4.57
N TRP A 9 17.58 -3.27 -4.89
CA TRP A 9 17.63 -2.15 -5.80
C TRP A 9 16.94 -0.96 -5.15
N THR A 10 17.54 0.23 -5.24
CA THR A 10 17.02 1.44 -4.62
C THR A 10 17.00 2.59 -5.63
N ALA A 11 16.13 3.57 -5.41
CA ALA A 11 16.12 4.83 -6.14
C ALA A 11 15.48 5.90 -5.26
N ASP A 12 16.19 6.99 -5.06
CA ASP A 12 15.62 8.20 -4.49
C ASP A 12 15.04 9.04 -5.62
N MET A 13 13.73 9.25 -5.62
CA MET A 13 13.04 10.03 -6.64
C MET A 13 12.34 11.21 -5.98
N ALA A 14 12.95 12.39 -6.08
CA ALA A 14 12.42 13.62 -5.50
C ALA A 14 11.07 14.04 -6.13
N ASP A 15 10.79 13.60 -7.35
CA ASP A 15 9.59 13.98 -8.11
C ASP A 15 8.39 13.06 -7.83
N LEU A 16 8.56 11.97 -7.06
CA LEU A 16 7.45 11.13 -6.64
C LEU A 16 6.78 11.74 -5.41
N THR A 17 5.53 12.12 -5.58
CA THR A 17 4.68 12.63 -4.50
C THR A 17 3.52 11.66 -4.24
N PRO A 18 2.84 11.73 -3.08
CA PRO A 18 1.63 10.96 -2.86
C PRO A 18 0.65 11.13 -4.03
N GLY A 19 0.11 10.02 -4.53
CA GLY A 19 -0.73 9.99 -5.73
C GLY A 19 0.01 9.71 -7.06
N SER A 20 1.35 9.80 -7.10
CA SER A 20 2.12 9.43 -8.29
C SER A 20 2.00 7.94 -8.60
N ASP A 21 1.76 7.62 -9.86
CA ASP A 21 1.75 6.25 -10.37
C ASP A 21 3.16 5.80 -10.76
N TYR A 22 3.52 4.56 -10.42
CA TYR A 22 4.81 3.96 -10.70
C TYR A 22 4.70 2.46 -10.97
N ALA A 23 5.72 1.92 -11.64
CA ALA A 23 5.89 0.50 -11.91
C ALA A 23 7.38 0.20 -12.04
N PHE A 24 7.76 -1.06 -11.88
CA PHE A 24 9.14 -1.52 -12.07
C PHE A 24 9.28 -2.22 -13.42
N SER A 25 10.36 -1.93 -14.15
CA SER A 25 10.76 -2.71 -15.32
C SER A 25 11.98 -3.53 -14.95
N LEU A 26 11.88 -4.84 -15.11
CA LEU A 26 12.98 -5.78 -14.88
C LEU A 26 13.67 -6.06 -16.20
N ASP A 27 14.99 -5.80 -16.27
CA ASP A 27 15.81 -6.01 -17.46
C ASP A 27 15.25 -5.37 -18.75
N GLY A 28 14.54 -4.24 -18.62
CA GLY A 28 13.90 -3.54 -19.73
C GLY A 28 12.61 -4.19 -20.25
N GLY A 29 12.07 -5.18 -19.54
CA GLY A 29 10.79 -5.82 -19.84
C GLY A 29 9.59 -4.93 -19.54
N GLU A 30 8.40 -5.52 -19.71
CA GLU A 30 7.13 -4.84 -19.43
C GLU A 30 7.06 -4.30 -17.99
N PRO A 31 6.43 -3.12 -17.78
CA PRO A 31 6.22 -2.59 -16.44
C PRO A 31 5.37 -3.54 -15.58
N LEU A 32 5.83 -3.81 -14.37
CA LEU A 32 5.17 -4.66 -13.39
C LEU A 32 4.79 -3.82 -12.15
N PRO A 33 3.64 -4.11 -11.51
CA PRO A 33 3.28 -3.49 -10.24
C PRO A 33 4.29 -3.85 -9.15
N ASP A 34 4.40 -2.96 -8.15
CA ASP A 34 5.16 -3.26 -6.95
C ASP A 34 4.43 -4.35 -6.13
N PRO A 35 5.08 -5.51 -5.88
CA PRO A 35 4.51 -6.55 -5.01
C PRO A 35 4.28 -6.10 -3.57
N ARG A 36 4.85 -4.95 -3.17
CA ARG A 36 4.69 -4.32 -1.84
C ARG A 36 3.85 -3.04 -1.89
N SER A 37 3.15 -2.80 -3.00
CA SER A 37 2.34 -1.60 -3.17
C SER A 37 1.26 -1.47 -2.09
N ALA A 38 1.11 -0.27 -1.54
CA ALA A 38 0.02 0.08 -0.63
C ALA A 38 -1.29 0.45 -1.37
N SER A 39 -1.27 0.66 -2.69
CA SER A 39 -2.45 1.10 -3.46
C SER A 39 -2.39 0.69 -4.94
N GLN A 40 -3.46 0.04 -5.42
CA GLN A 40 -3.63 -0.44 -6.79
C GLN A 40 -4.91 0.14 -7.43
N PRO A 41 -4.93 1.44 -7.78
CA PRO A 41 -6.15 2.10 -8.26
C PRO A 41 -6.63 1.58 -9.62
N ALA A 42 -5.73 1.04 -10.44
CA ALA A 42 -6.02 0.48 -11.76
C ALA A 42 -6.13 -1.06 -11.77
N GLY A 43 -6.27 -1.69 -10.60
CA GLY A 43 -6.32 -3.14 -10.43
C GLY A 43 -4.94 -3.78 -10.31
N VAL A 44 -4.92 -5.10 -10.03
CA VAL A 44 -3.70 -5.85 -9.61
C VAL A 44 -2.59 -5.94 -10.65
N HIS A 45 -2.86 -5.60 -11.90
CA HIS A 45 -1.88 -5.57 -13.00
C HIS A 45 -1.56 -4.14 -13.44
N GLY A 46 -2.22 -3.13 -12.87
CA GLY A 46 -2.00 -1.74 -13.18
C GLY A 46 -0.77 -1.17 -12.46
N SER A 47 -0.43 0.08 -12.78
CA SER A 47 0.61 0.79 -12.03
C SER A 47 0.23 0.94 -10.56
N SER A 48 1.25 0.84 -9.72
CA SER A 48 1.16 1.09 -8.29
C SER A 48 1.06 2.59 -8.02
N ARG A 49 0.43 3.00 -6.92
CA ARG A 49 0.34 4.41 -6.54
C ARG A 49 1.01 4.65 -5.19
N LEU A 50 1.81 5.71 -5.11
CA LEU A 50 2.42 6.13 -3.85
C LEU A 50 1.32 6.62 -2.89
N LEU A 51 1.30 6.07 -1.68
CA LEU A 51 0.35 6.42 -0.63
C LEU A 51 1.09 7.12 0.50
N ASP A 52 0.57 8.27 0.94
CA ASP A 52 0.99 8.91 2.18
C ASP A 52 0.21 8.34 3.35
N HIS A 53 0.90 7.64 4.26
CA HIS A 53 0.29 7.06 5.45
C HIS A 53 0.00 8.09 6.54
N ASP A 54 0.64 9.26 6.50
CA ASP A 54 0.45 10.34 7.47
C ASP A 54 -0.64 11.34 7.03
N ALA A 55 -1.17 11.20 5.82
CA ALA A 55 -2.22 12.07 5.29
C ALA A 55 -3.53 12.00 6.11
N PHE A 56 -3.79 10.88 6.80
CA PHE A 56 -4.94 10.74 7.67
C PHE A 56 -4.57 11.11 9.12
N SER A 57 -5.15 12.21 9.61
CA SER A 57 -5.06 12.58 11.02
C SER A 57 -5.90 11.64 11.89
N TRP A 58 -5.24 10.77 12.63
CA TRP A 58 -5.89 9.90 13.62
C TRP A 58 -6.40 10.71 14.82
N HIS A 59 -7.56 10.32 15.36
CA HIS A 59 -8.21 10.98 16.51
C HIS A 59 -8.46 10.02 17.68
N ASP A 60 -7.87 8.83 17.65
CA ASP A 60 -8.13 7.70 18.53
C ASP A 60 -6.94 7.40 19.46
N ALA A 61 -6.10 8.40 19.78
CA ALA A 61 -4.90 8.24 20.61
C ALA A 61 -5.16 7.60 22.00
N GLY A 62 -6.38 7.71 22.52
CA GLY A 62 -6.80 7.08 23.78
C GLY A 62 -7.42 5.69 23.63
N TRP A 63 -7.55 5.16 22.42
CA TRP A 63 -8.17 3.86 22.16
C TRP A 63 -7.34 2.73 22.78
N GLN A 64 -8.04 1.80 23.42
CA GLN A 64 -7.46 0.58 23.99
C GLN A 64 -8.27 -0.62 23.50
N PRO A 65 -7.63 -1.67 22.96
CA PRO A 65 -8.36 -2.85 22.53
C PRO A 65 -8.99 -3.56 23.73
N PRO A 66 -10.24 -4.02 23.64
CA PRO A 66 -10.83 -4.86 24.68
C PRO A 66 -10.09 -6.19 24.78
N ALA A 67 -10.12 -6.82 25.96
CA ALA A 67 -9.56 -8.15 26.14
C ALA A 67 -10.23 -9.14 25.17
N LEU A 68 -9.45 -9.98 24.49
CA LEU A 68 -9.97 -10.93 23.50
C LEU A 68 -11.03 -11.86 24.11
N THR A 69 -10.88 -12.23 25.39
CA THR A 69 -11.84 -13.05 26.13
C THR A 69 -13.21 -12.41 26.31
N SER A 70 -13.34 -11.10 26.07
CA SER A 70 -14.59 -10.34 26.14
C SER A 70 -15.15 -9.96 24.76
N GLY A 71 -14.44 -10.30 23.68
CA GLY A 71 -14.82 -9.92 22.32
C GLY A 71 -16.00 -10.73 21.79
N LEU A 72 -16.97 -10.05 21.18
CA LEU A 72 -17.94 -10.65 20.26
C LEU A 72 -17.60 -10.16 18.85
N ILE A 73 -17.31 -11.09 17.94
CA ILE A 73 -16.88 -10.77 16.57
C ILE A 73 -18.09 -10.77 15.64
N TYR A 74 -18.22 -9.73 14.83
CA TYR A 74 -19.19 -9.64 13.74
C TYR A 74 -18.47 -9.72 12.40
N GLU A 75 -18.75 -10.75 11.60
CA GLU A 75 -18.19 -10.92 10.26
C GLU A 75 -18.99 -10.11 9.24
N LEU A 76 -18.29 -9.33 8.39
CA LEU A 76 -18.90 -8.43 7.42
C LEU A 76 -18.15 -8.49 6.09
N HIS A 77 -18.87 -8.69 5.00
CA HIS A 77 -18.33 -8.58 3.64
C HIS A 77 -18.59 -7.17 3.07
N VAL A 78 -17.53 -6.38 2.91
CA VAL A 78 -17.62 -4.97 2.51
C VAL A 78 -18.39 -4.79 1.19
N GLY A 79 -18.17 -5.69 0.22
CA GLY A 79 -18.79 -5.59 -1.11
C GLY A 79 -20.29 -5.97 -1.18
N THR A 80 -20.91 -6.41 -0.08
CA THR A 80 -22.34 -6.77 -0.05
C THR A 80 -23.08 -6.26 1.19
N PHE A 81 -22.38 -5.58 2.10
CA PHE A 81 -22.97 -5.11 3.35
C PHE A 81 -23.95 -3.94 3.14
N THR A 82 -23.62 -3.05 2.20
CA THR A 82 -24.45 -1.92 1.79
C THR A 82 -24.71 -1.98 0.28
N PRO A 83 -25.91 -1.58 -0.20
CA PRO A 83 -26.21 -1.47 -1.63
C PRO A 83 -25.33 -0.47 -2.38
#